data_AF-A0A8H5BTU7-F1
#
_entry.id   AF-A0A8H5BTU7-F1
#
_cell.length_a   1.000
_cell.length_b   1.000
_cell.length_c   1.000
_cell.angle_alpha   90.00
_cell.angle_beta   90.00
_cell.angle_gamma   90.00
#
_symmetry.space_group_name_H-M   'P 1'
#
loop_
_entity.id
_entity.type
_entity.pdbx_description
1 polymer ?
#
loop_
_entity_poly.entity_id
_entity_poly.type
_entity_poly.pdbx_seq_one_letter_code
_entity_poly.pdbx_strand_id
1 'polypeptide(L)'
;MDEAAMKYLHKDQLIFDGTFGVCSERILMFIAMGINENRKGLPIAIFLFSAPPGAQAMHANYDGEILYELLKSWKDHLEKKSSTAFTPTCVITDTDVHKRNALIRLWANIILLLCKFHVTQYWTNSRKAKVTGKQEDVIKADIVKHLNLLEMVKHEDAMSLIHQEQVYFRTLQTQKPSNKTIKGALLHIMYLLDNWMPEAMWKSWSTHGRKQAAAVLGVELEDVLMTTNHLEHFNGILKRKEIGAWLHSISTNSKEVIGIGWEQDSVKQLVVVMSLRWSKLCKRNEGPGGRQRRDAATGSLTH
;
A
#
# COMPACT_ATOMS: atom_id res chain seq x y z
N MET A 1 -13.28 8.28 14.86
CA MET A 1 -12.23 7.98 13.86
C MET A 1 -11.12 9.01 13.96
N ASP A 2 -11.42 10.29 14.17
CA ASP A 2 -10.44 11.35 14.40
C ASP A 2 -9.46 11.04 15.53
N GLU A 3 -9.97 10.65 16.71
CA GLU A 3 -9.13 10.21 17.84
C GLU A 3 -8.21 9.04 17.46
N ALA A 4 -8.72 8.09 16.68
CA ALA A 4 -7.93 6.95 16.21
C ALA A 4 -6.87 7.38 15.18
N ALA A 5 -7.15 8.36 14.32
CA ALA A 5 -6.16 8.94 13.42
C ALA A 5 -5.04 9.61 14.22
N MET A 6 -5.40 10.44 15.20
CA MET A 6 -4.42 11.08 16.08
C MET A 6 -3.63 10.06 16.92
N LYS A 7 -4.25 8.96 17.33
CA LYS A 7 -3.59 7.95 18.16
C LYS A 7 -2.67 7.01 17.38
N TYR A 8 -3.10 6.56 16.20
CA TYR A 8 -2.46 5.46 15.47
C TYR A 8 -1.76 5.87 14.17
N LEU A 9 -1.85 7.14 13.76
CA LEU A 9 -1.20 7.64 12.54
C LEU A 9 -0.35 8.88 12.78
N HIS A 10 -0.72 9.75 13.72
CA HIS A 10 0.09 10.93 14.02
C HIS A 10 1.42 10.51 14.63
N LYS A 11 2.52 10.99 14.04
CA LYS A 11 3.90 10.62 14.37
C LYS A 11 4.19 9.12 14.28
N ASP A 12 3.35 8.37 13.59
CA ASP A 12 3.45 6.94 13.41
C ASP A 12 3.54 6.59 11.91
N GLN A 13 3.55 5.30 11.58
CA GLN A 13 3.50 4.77 10.23
C GLN A 13 2.06 4.72 9.71
N LEU A 14 1.81 5.42 8.60
CA LEU A 14 0.57 5.33 7.84
C LEU A 14 0.72 4.32 6.69
N ILE A 15 -0.17 3.34 6.60
CA ILE A 15 -0.33 2.49 5.42
C ILE A 15 -1.39 3.15 4.53
N PHE A 16 -1.00 3.53 3.32
CA PHE A 16 -1.91 4.16 2.37
C PHE A 16 -1.89 3.44 1.03
N ASP A 17 -2.99 2.78 0.67
CA ASP A 17 -3.08 2.10 -0.61
C ASP A 17 -4.49 2.15 -1.20
N GLY A 18 -4.54 2.01 -2.52
CA GLY A 18 -5.76 1.97 -3.31
C GLY A 18 -6.21 0.55 -3.59
N THR A 19 -7.51 0.31 -3.52
CA THR A 19 -8.14 -0.76 -4.29
C THR A 19 -8.86 -0.19 -5.48
N PHE A 20 -8.68 -0.87 -6.59
CA PHE A 20 -9.40 -0.56 -7.79
C PHE A 20 -10.63 -1.45 -7.93
N GLY A 21 -11.73 -0.85 -8.39
CA GLY A 21 -12.97 -1.52 -8.79
C GLY A 21 -13.73 -2.10 -7.60
N VAL A 22 -14.51 -1.25 -6.93
CA VAL A 22 -15.45 -1.67 -5.88
C VAL A 22 -16.84 -2.02 -6.47
N CYS A 23 -17.17 -1.52 -7.66
CA CYS A 23 -18.44 -1.84 -8.34
C CYS A 23 -18.31 -1.66 -9.85
N SER A 24 -19.39 -1.97 -10.59
CA SER A 24 -19.53 -1.71 -12.03
C SER A 24 -19.46 -0.23 -12.40
N GLU A 25 -19.73 0.64 -11.42
CA GLU A 25 -19.54 2.09 -11.51
C GLU A 25 -18.07 2.43 -11.24
N ARG A 26 -17.58 3.45 -11.93
CA ARG A 26 -16.15 3.82 -12.04
C ARG A 26 -15.55 4.43 -10.75
N ILE A 27 -15.65 3.72 -9.62
CA ILE A 27 -15.25 4.19 -8.29
C ILE A 27 -13.88 3.64 -7.90
N LEU A 28 -13.00 4.56 -7.49
CA LEU A 28 -11.71 4.27 -6.87
C LEU A 28 -11.83 4.42 -5.35
N MET A 29 -11.20 3.51 -4.62
CA MET A 29 -11.20 3.52 -3.16
C MET A 29 -9.78 3.47 -2.63
N PHE A 30 -9.41 4.42 -1.78
CA PHE A 30 -8.13 4.44 -1.07
C PHE A 30 -8.39 4.35 0.42
N ILE A 31 -7.49 3.70 1.14
CA ILE A 31 -7.63 3.47 2.56
C ILE A 31 -6.37 3.95 3.26
N ALA A 32 -6.56 4.82 4.25
CA ALA A 32 -5.55 5.11 5.27
C ALA A 32 -5.75 4.13 6.43
N MET A 33 -4.71 3.38 6.76
CA MET A 33 -4.73 2.35 7.79
C MET A 33 -3.54 2.52 8.73
N GLY A 34 -3.80 2.41 10.03
CA GLY A 34 -2.77 2.36 11.07
C GLY A 34 -2.62 0.95 11.62
N ILE A 35 -1.63 0.75 12.48
CA ILE A 35 -1.46 -0.49 13.25
C ILE A 35 -1.80 -0.22 14.70
N ASN A 36 -2.66 -1.05 15.28
CA ASN A 36 -3.00 -0.93 16.70
C ASN A 36 -2.00 -1.68 17.59
N GLU A 37 -2.22 -1.60 18.91
CA GLU A 37 -1.38 -2.21 19.94
C GLU A 37 -1.26 -3.73 19.81
N ASN A 38 -2.23 -4.38 19.16
CA ASN A 38 -2.24 -5.82 18.91
C ASN A 38 -1.62 -6.20 17.56
N ARG A 39 -0.89 -5.28 16.92
CA ARG A 39 -0.30 -5.44 15.58
C ARG A 39 -1.34 -5.76 14.49
N LYS A 40 -2.58 -5.30 14.67
CA LYS A 40 -3.66 -5.45 13.69
C LYS A 40 -3.86 -4.16 12.90
N GLY A 41 -4.07 -4.32 11.60
CA GLY A 41 -4.46 -3.22 10.72
C GLY A 41 -5.82 -2.66 11.09
N LEU A 42 -5.87 -1.36 11.35
CA LEU A 42 -7.07 -0.60 11.67
C LEU A 42 -7.32 0.43 10.54
N PRO A 43 -8.34 0.24 9.68
CA PRO A 43 -8.68 1.24 8.68
C PRO A 43 -9.20 2.51 9.39
N ILE A 44 -8.56 3.65 9.14
CA ILE A 44 -8.85 4.94 9.80
C ILE A 44 -9.67 5.86 8.92
N ALA A 45 -9.38 5.89 7.62
CA ALA A 45 -10.13 6.68 6.65
C ALA A 45 -10.24 5.94 5.32
N ILE A 46 -11.37 6.15 4.64
CA ILE A 46 -11.62 5.65 3.29
C ILE A 46 -11.95 6.85 2.41
N PHE A 47 -11.24 6.95 1.30
CA PHE A 47 -11.40 7.98 0.28
C PHE A 47 -12.02 7.34 -0.96
N LEU A 48 -13.19 7.83 -1.35
CA LEU A 48 -13.89 7.39 -2.53
C LEU A 48 -14.03 8.55 -3.50
N PHE A 49 -13.67 8.30 -4.76
CA PHE A 49 -13.93 9.23 -5.85
C PHE A 49 -14.07 8.48 -7.18
N SER A 50 -14.81 9.08 -8.11
CA SER A 50 -15.03 8.53 -9.44
C SER A 50 -13.97 9.00 -10.43
N ALA A 51 -13.52 8.10 -11.31
CA ALA A 51 -12.68 8.50 -12.44
C ALA A 51 -13.43 9.48 -13.38
N PRO A 52 -12.73 10.38 -14.10
CA PRO A 52 -13.36 11.27 -15.07
C PRO A 52 -14.19 10.49 -16.10
N PRO A 53 -15.33 11.06 -16.58
CA PRO A 53 -16.09 10.47 -17.67
C PRO A 53 -15.20 10.24 -18.90
N GLY A 54 -15.12 8.99 -19.38
CA GLY A 54 -14.35 8.63 -20.58
C GLY A 54 -13.01 7.95 -20.33
N ALA A 55 -12.56 7.80 -19.08
CA ALA A 55 -11.35 7.04 -18.77
C ALA A 55 -11.49 5.55 -19.17
N GLN A 56 -10.58 5.06 -20.03
CA GLN A 56 -10.59 3.66 -20.51
C GLN A 56 -9.95 2.67 -19.51
N ALA A 57 -9.05 3.14 -18.65
CA ALA A 57 -8.40 2.32 -17.62
C ALA A 57 -8.33 3.10 -16.29
N MET A 58 -9.18 2.73 -15.32
CA MET A 58 -9.30 3.46 -14.04
C MET A 58 -8.02 3.45 -13.19
N HIS A 59 -7.19 2.43 -13.35
CA HIS A 59 -6.00 2.22 -12.54
C HIS A 59 -4.89 3.22 -12.82
N ALA A 60 -4.87 3.79 -14.03
CA ALA A 60 -3.76 4.59 -14.55
C ALA A 60 -4.16 6.04 -14.87
N ASN A 61 -5.43 6.40 -14.69
CA ASN A 61 -5.99 7.62 -15.27
C ASN A 61 -6.78 8.47 -14.26
N TYR A 62 -6.51 8.29 -12.95
CA TYR A 62 -7.01 9.22 -11.97
C TYR A 62 -6.06 10.40 -11.83
N ASP A 63 -6.64 11.58 -11.60
CA ASP A 63 -5.87 12.79 -11.34
C ASP A 63 -5.30 12.73 -9.92
N GLY A 64 -3.97 12.84 -9.81
CA GLY A 64 -3.27 12.93 -8.53
C GLY A 64 -3.68 14.16 -7.72
N GLU A 65 -4.20 15.20 -8.36
CA GLU A 65 -4.70 16.40 -7.66
C GLU A 65 -5.91 16.08 -6.79
N ILE A 66 -6.82 15.24 -7.27
CA ILE A 66 -7.99 14.80 -6.48
C ILE A 66 -7.51 14.11 -5.20
N LEU A 67 -6.52 13.23 -5.33
CA LEU A 67 -5.98 12.50 -4.19
C LEU A 67 -5.33 13.45 -3.17
N TYR A 68 -4.59 14.46 -3.65
CA TYR A 68 -4.02 15.50 -2.80
C TYR A 68 -5.11 16.30 -2.08
N GLU A 69 -6.14 16.78 -2.78
CA GLU A 69 -7.23 17.56 -2.18
C GLU A 69 -8.03 16.74 -1.15
N LEU A 70 -8.27 15.46 -1.42
CA LEU A 70 -8.92 14.54 -0.48
C LEU A 70 -8.10 14.36 0.80
N LEU A 71 -6.80 14.09 0.67
CA LEU A 71 -5.90 13.91 1.80
C LEU A 71 -5.73 15.23 2.59
N LYS A 72 -5.66 16.37 1.88
CA LYS A 72 -5.58 17.70 2.48
C LYS A 72 -6.84 18.02 3.27
N SER A 73 -8.02 17.81 2.69
CA SER A 73 -9.30 18.01 3.38
C SER A 73 -9.40 17.17 4.65
N TRP A 74 -8.96 15.90 4.59
CA TRP A 74 -8.90 15.04 5.76
C TRP A 74 -7.91 15.53 6.83
N LYS A 75 -6.71 15.95 6.44
CA LYS A 75 -5.73 16.55 7.35
C LYS A 75 -6.29 17.81 8.02
N ASP A 76 -6.82 18.75 7.24
CA ASP A 76 -7.38 20.00 7.72
C ASP A 76 -8.55 19.75 8.70
N HIS A 77 -9.34 18.70 8.46
CA HIS A 77 -10.40 18.26 9.37
C HIS A 77 -9.86 17.80 10.73
N LEU A 78 -8.81 16.96 10.72
CA LEU A 78 -8.18 16.47 11.94
C LEU A 78 -7.54 17.63 12.74
N GLU A 79 -6.91 18.56 12.05
CA GLU A 79 -6.24 19.72 12.65
C GLU A 79 -7.22 20.74 13.24
N LYS A 80 -8.40 20.92 12.65
CA LYS A 80 -9.45 21.77 13.26
C LYS A 80 -9.93 21.28 14.63
N LYS A 81 -9.81 19.98 14.89
CA LYS A 81 -10.28 19.32 16.12
C LYS A 81 -9.15 19.02 17.11
N SER A 82 -7.91 19.32 16.74
CA SER A 82 -6.73 19.03 17.55
C SER A 82 -5.93 20.30 17.79
N SER A 83 -5.28 20.41 18.94
CA SER A 83 -4.29 21.46 19.18
C SER A 83 -2.96 21.19 18.48
N THR A 84 -2.80 20.02 17.86
CA THR A 84 -1.56 19.57 17.22
C THR A 84 -1.76 19.34 15.72
N ALA A 85 -0.78 19.73 14.92
CA ALA A 85 -0.75 19.48 13.48
C ALA A 85 -0.68 17.97 13.20
N PHE A 86 -1.54 17.47 12.31
CA PHE A 86 -1.58 16.07 11.95
C PHE A 86 -0.50 15.75 10.91
N THR A 87 0.57 15.13 11.39
CA THR A 87 1.67 14.63 10.54
C THR A 87 1.98 13.18 10.89
N PRO A 88 1.82 12.22 9.96
CA PRO A 88 2.49 10.94 10.05
C PRO A 88 4.01 11.11 9.96
N THR A 89 4.77 10.15 10.48
CA THR A 89 6.24 10.15 10.40
C THR A 89 6.72 9.47 9.13
N CYS A 90 6.11 8.35 8.78
CA CYS A 90 6.39 7.66 7.54
C CYS A 90 5.09 7.13 6.91
N VAL A 91 5.12 6.92 5.60
CA VAL A 91 4.00 6.35 4.86
C VAL A 91 4.51 5.19 4.03
N ILE A 92 3.81 4.06 4.04
CA ILE A 92 4.00 2.98 3.07
C ILE A 92 2.87 2.96 2.05
N THR A 93 3.21 2.94 0.77
CA THR A 93 2.26 2.82 -0.35
C THR A 93 2.81 1.93 -1.47
N ASP A 94 2.06 1.76 -2.55
CA ASP A 94 2.58 1.10 -3.76
C ASP A 94 3.46 2.05 -4.59
N THR A 95 3.80 1.64 -5.80
CA THR A 95 4.76 2.36 -6.66
C THR A 95 4.10 3.44 -7.52
N ASP A 96 2.83 3.76 -7.30
CA ASP A 96 2.08 4.70 -8.14
C ASP A 96 2.62 6.13 -7.99
N VAL A 97 2.92 6.78 -9.12
CA VAL A 97 3.51 8.13 -9.11
C VAL A 97 2.54 9.17 -8.55
N HIS A 98 1.25 9.05 -8.84
CA HIS A 98 0.24 10.01 -8.39
C HIS A 98 0.06 9.96 -6.88
N LYS A 99 -0.02 8.76 -6.28
CA LYS A 99 -0.06 8.59 -4.81
C LYS A 99 1.15 9.20 -4.14
N ARG A 100 2.34 8.86 -4.62
CA ARG A 100 3.60 9.33 -4.03
C ARG A 100 3.70 10.85 -4.07
N ASN A 101 3.37 11.46 -5.20
CA ASN A 101 3.39 12.91 -5.36
C ASN A 101 2.38 13.60 -4.42
N ALA A 102 1.16 13.07 -4.30
CA ALA A 102 0.16 13.62 -3.38
C ALA A 102 0.64 13.56 -1.92
N LEU A 103 1.21 12.43 -1.49
CA LEU A 103 1.73 12.23 -0.13
C LEU A 103 2.91 13.17 0.19
N ILE A 104 3.90 13.25 -0.70
CA ILE A 104 5.08 14.11 -0.52
C ILE A 104 4.68 15.59 -0.53
N ARG A 105 3.74 15.99 -1.41
CA ARG A 105 3.25 17.37 -1.45
C ARG A 105 2.49 17.75 -0.17
N LEU A 106 1.71 16.84 0.40
CA LEU A 106 0.94 17.10 1.62
C LEU A 106 1.80 17.10 2.89
N TRP A 107 2.76 16.19 2.97
CA TRP A 107 3.69 16.04 4.10
C TRP A 107 5.13 16.08 3.59
N ALA A 108 5.68 17.29 3.41
CA ALA A 108 6.99 17.51 2.80
C ALA A 108 8.15 16.75 3.48
N ASN A 109 8.04 16.49 4.79
CA ASN A 109 9.08 15.81 5.58
C ASN A 109 8.79 14.32 5.79
N ILE A 110 7.81 13.74 5.09
CA ILE A 110 7.44 12.34 5.28
C ILE A 110 8.54 11.40 4.77
N ILE A 111 8.83 10.36 5.55
CA ILE A 111 9.62 9.23 5.03
C ILE A 111 8.68 8.36 4.20
N LEU A 112 8.80 8.46 2.87
CA LEU A 112 8.01 7.65 1.95
C LEU A 112 8.68 6.29 1.72
N LEU A 113 7.96 5.22 2.08
CA LEU A 113 8.34 3.83 1.83
C LEU A 113 7.45 3.21 0.74
N LEU A 114 8.04 2.38 -0.12
CA LEU A 114 7.34 1.61 -1.14
C LEU A 114 7.21 0.16 -0.68
N CYS A 115 6.05 -0.41 -0.97
CA CYS A 115 5.76 -1.80 -0.70
C CYS A 115 6.74 -2.73 -1.43
N LYS A 116 7.49 -3.52 -0.66
CA LYS A 116 8.48 -4.51 -1.13
C LYS A 116 7.88 -5.49 -2.14
N PHE A 117 6.62 -5.88 -1.95
CA PHE A 117 5.90 -6.75 -2.88
C PHE A 117 5.78 -6.11 -4.26
N HIS A 118 5.24 -4.89 -4.35
CA HIS A 118 5.07 -4.18 -5.62
C HIS A 118 6.41 -3.91 -6.31
N VAL A 119 7.43 -3.45 -5.58
CA VAL A 119 8.79 -3.25 -6.13
C VAL A 119 9.32 -4.55 -6.75
N THR A 120 9.25 -5.66 -6.00
CA THR A 120 9.71 -6.98 -6.47
C THR A 120 8.90 -7.46 -7.68
N GLN A 121 7.60 -7.16 -7.72
CA GLN A 121 6.73 -7.47 -8.84
C GLN A 121 7.16 -6.72 -10.11
N TYR A 122 7.45 -5.43 -10.04
CA TYR A 122 7.96 -4.65 -11.17
C TYR A 122 9.28 -5.19 -11.70
N TRP A 123 10.22 -5.52 -10.79
CA TRP A 123 11.50 -6.10 -11.19
C TRP A 123 11.31 -7.45 -11.88
N THR A 124 10.45 -8.30 -11.33
CA THR A 124 10.12 -9.60 -11.90
C THR A 124 9.46 -9.48 -13.26
N ASN A 125 8.51 -8.56 -13.42
CA ASN A 125 7.84 -8.31 -14.70
C ASN A 125 8.84 -7.80 -15.74
N SER A 126 9.73 -6.88 -15.38
CA SER A 126 10.78 -6.43 -16.29
C SER A 126 11.72 -7.56 -16.67
N ARG A 127 12.14 -8.43 -15.74
CA ARG A 127 12.98 -9.59 -16.07
C ARG A 127 12.28 -10.52 -17.05
N LYS A 128 11.03 -10.91 -16.75
CA LYS A 128 10.24 -11.79 -17.61
C LYS A 128 10.06 -11.23 -19.02
N ALA A 129 9.80 -9.93 -19.14
CA ALA A 129 9.59 -9.29 -20.43
C ALA A 129 10.88 -9.14 -21.25
N LYS A 130 12.02 -8.88 -20.61
CA LYS A 130 13.28 -8.55 -21.30
C LYS A 130 14.19 -9.76 -21.50
N VAL A 131 14.33 -10.61 -20.48
CA VAL A 131 15.20 -11.80 -20.51
C VAL A 131 14.43 -12.95 -21.14
N THR A 132 14.57 -13.08 -22.45
CA THR A 132 13.86 -14.10 -23.25
C THR A 132 14.83 -14.89 -24.12
N GLY A 133 14.53 -16.18 -24.33
CA GLY A 133 15.26 -17.03 -25.26
C GLY A 133 15.89 -18.26 -24.59
N LYS A 134 16.95 -18.81 -25.21
CA LYS A 134 17.64 -19.99 -24.67
C LYS A 134 18.32 -19.63 -23.34
N GLN A 135 18.24 -20.55 -22.37
CA GLN A 135 18.83 -20.39 -21.02
C GLN A 135 18.25 -19.22 -20.21
N GLU A 136 17.05 -18.75 -20.55
CA GLU A 136 16.44 -17.61 -19.84
C GLU A 136 16.23 -17.87 -18.34
N ASP A 137 15.87 -19.09 -17.95
CA ASP A 137 15.62 -19.41 -16.54
C ASP A 137 16.91 -19.38 -15.71
N VAL A 138 18.02 -19.86 -16.28
CA VAL A 138 19.34 -19.82 -15.63
C VAL A 138 19.78 -18.37 -15.44
N ILE A 139 19.72 -17.55 -16.50
CA ILE A 139 20.12 -16.15 -16.43
C ILE A 139 19.22 -15.34 -15.49
N LYS A 140 17.90 -15.60 -15.48
CA LYS A 140 16.97 -14.96 -14.52
C LYS A 140 17.33 -15.34 -13.08
N ALA A 141 17.69 -16.60 -12.82
CA ALA A 141 18.09 -17.06 -11.49
C ALA A 141 19.41 -16.43 -11.04
N ASP A 142 20.40 -16.35 -11.93
CA ASP A 142 21.69 -15.69 -11.63
C ASP A 142 21.50 -14.23 -11.23
N ILE A 143 20.72 -13.46 -12.01
CA ILE A 143 20.40 -12.05 -11.70
C ILE A 143 19.76 -11.92 -10.32
N VAL A 144 18.77 -12.75 -9.99
CA VAL A 144 18.08 -12.69 -8.69
C VAL A 144 19.03 -13.03 -7.54
N LYS A 145 19.90 -14.03 -7.74
CA LYS A 145 20.87 -14.45 -6.74
C LYS A 145 21.91 -13.38 -6.47
N HIS A 146 22.40 -12.69 -7.50
CA HIS A 146 23.44 -11.68 -7.36
C HIS A 146 22.90 -10.34 -6.86
N LEU A 147 21.71 -9.93 -7.32
CA LEU A 147 21.14 -8.61 -7.00
C LEU A 147 20.21 -8.66 -5.79
N ASN A 148 20.76 -8.88 -4.59
CA ASN A 148 20.02 -8.75 -3.32
C ASN A 148 19.88 -7.27 -2.87
N LEU A 149 19.36 -6.42 -3.75
CA LEU A 149 19.38 -4.96 -3.58
C LEU A 149 18.48 -4.47 -2.43
N LEU A 150 17.40 -5.19 -2.12
CA LEU A 150 16.42 -4.80 -1.10
C LEU A 150 17.04 -4.67 0.30
N GLU A 151 18.00 -5.55 0.60
CA GLU A 151 18.62 -5.63 1.93
C GLU A 151 19.83 -4.70 2.09
N MET A 152 20.20 -3.97 1.04
CA MET A 152 21.35 -3.06 1.06
C MET A 152 21.07 -1.80 1.92
N VAL A 153 22.08 -1.40 2.69
CA VAL A 153 22.01 -0.26 3.61
C VAL A 153 22.74 0.97 3.07
N LYS A 154 23.73 0.75 2.20
CA LYS A 154 24.50 1.82 1.55
C LYS A 154 24.22 1.84 0.05
N HIS A 155 23.96 3.03 -0.48
CA HIS A 155 23.64 3.21 -1.89
C HIS A 155 24.85 2.90 -2.78
N GLU A 156 26.05 3.29 -2.36
CA GLU A 156 27.32 3.00 -3.06
C GLU A 156 27.57 1.49 -3.27
N ASP A 157 27.26 0.67 -2.25
CA ASP A 157 27.42 -0.78 -2.33
C ASP A 157 26.41 -1.37 -3.31
N ALA A 158 25.15 -0.91 -3.26
CA ALA A 158 24.10 -1.33 -4.18
C ALA A 158 24.41 -0.94 -5.64
N MET A 159 24.96 0.27 -5.85
CA MET A 159 25.44 0.74 -7.15
C MET A 159 26.65 -0.07 -7.64
N SER A 160 27.58 -0.40 -6.75
CA SER A 160 28.74 -1.23 -7.10
C SER A 160 28.30 -2.62 -7.55
N LEU A 161 27.35 -3.23 -6.84
CA LEU A 161 26.79 -4.55 -7.18
C LEU A 161 26.11 -4.57 -8.55
N ILE A 162 25.28 -3.58 -8.86
CA ILE A 162 24.60 -3.52 -10.16
C ILE A 162 25.58 -3.23 -11.31
N HIS A 163 26.64 -2.45 -11.07
CA HIS A 163 27.70 -2.22 -12.05
C HIS A 163 28.55 -3.47 -12.31
N GLN A 164 28.87 -4.25 -11.28
CA GLN A 164 29.55 -5.54 -11.46
C GLN A 164 28.72 -6.48 -12.34
N GLU A 165 27.41 -6.57 -12.09
CA GLU A 165 26.51 -7.38 -12.91
C GLU A 165 26.43 -6.86 -14.36
N GLN A 166 26.42 -5.54 -14.55
CA GLN A 166 26.47 -4.92 -15.87
C GLN A 166 27.76 -5.28 -16.63
N VAL A 167 28.91 -5.21 -15.97
CA VAL A 167 30.22 -5.57 -16.56
C VAL A 167 30.26 -7.05 -16.93
N TYR A 168 29.75 -7.93 -16.05
CA TYR A 168 29.65 -9.36 -16.30
C TYR A 168 28.86 -9.66 -17.59
N PHE A 169 27.65 -9.12 -17.72
CA PHE A 169 26.84 -9.37 -18.91
C PHE A 169 27.36 -8.68 -20.18
N ARG A 170 28.05 -7.53 -20.07
CA ARG A 170 28.75 -6.90 -21.22
C ARG A 170 29.89 -7.79 -21.73
N THR A 171 30.64 -8.39 -20.80
CA THR A 171 31.71 -9.34 -21.14
C THR A 171 31.13 -10.56 -21.86
N LEU A 172 30.04 -11.13 -21.33
CA LEU A 172 29.35 -12.25 -21.99
C LEU A 172 28.77 -11.86 -23.36
N GLN A 173 28.27 -10.64 -23.52
CA GLN A 173 27.75 -10.15 -24.80
C GLN A 173 28.86 -10.05 -25.85
N THR A 174 30.08 -9.65 -25.47
CA THR A 174 31.23 -9.61 -26.36
C THR A 174 31.60 -11.01 -26.86
N GLN A 175 31.50 -12.02 -25.99
CA GLN A 175 31.77 -13.42 -26.34
C GLN A 175 30.64 -14.06 -27.16
N LYS A 176 29.39 -13.62 -26.94
CA LYS A 176 28.19 -14.16 -27.61
C LYS A 176 27.28 -13.03 -28.12
N PRO A 177 27.69 -12.28 -29.17
CA PRO A 177 27.00 -11.05 -29.60
C PRO A 177 25.53 -11.26 -29.99
N SER A 178 25.22 -12.41 -30.59
CA SER A 178 23.87 -12.73 -31.07
C SER A 178 22.94 -13.31 -29.98
N ASN A 179 23.41 -13.45 -28.73
CA ASN A 179 22.60 -14.04 -27.67
C ASN A 179 21.56 -13.05 -27.14
N LYS A 180 20.30 -13.26 -27.53
CA LYS A 180 19.14 -12.46 -27.13
C LYS A 180 18.95 -12.42 -25.60
N THR A 181 19.20 -13.52 -24.90
CA THR A 181 19.01 -13.62 -23.44
C THR A 181 19.99 -12.71 -22.70
N ILE A 182 21.26 -12.67 -23.12
CA ILE A 182 22.28 -11.76 -22.56
C ILE A 182 21.92 -10.30 -22.83
N LYS A 183 21.49 -9.98 -24.06
CA LYS A 183 20.99 -8.63 -24.39
C LYS A 183 19.80 -8.24 -23.50
N GLY A 184 18.89 -9.19 -23.26
CA GLY A 184 17.75 -9.02 -22.36
C GLY A 184 18.15 -8.75 -20.91
N ALA A 185 19.18 -9.42 -20.40
CA ALA A 185 19.73 -9.19 -19.07
C ALA A 185 20.27 -7.76 -18.92
N LEU A 186 21.05 -7.29 -19.90
CA LEU A 186 21.56 -5.91 -19.92
C LEU A 186 20.42 -4.88 -19.95
N LEU A 187 19.38 -5.10 -20.75
CA LEU A 187 18.21 -4.23 -20.78
C LEU A 187 17.46 -4.21 -19.44
N HIS A 188 17.43 -5.33 -18.71
CA HIS A 188 16.85 -5.36 -17.37
C HIS A 188 17.72 -4.60 -16.35
N ILE A 189 19.04 -4.74 -16.41
CA ILE A 189 19.97 -4.00 -15.54
C ILE A 189 19.87 -2.50 -15.78
N MET A 190 19.82 -2.06 -17.05
CA MET A 190 19.57 -0.66 -17.40
C MET A 190 18.22 -0.18 -16.84
N TYR A 191 17.16 -0.99 -16.98
CA TYR A 191 15.86 -0.66 -16.38
C TYR A 191 15.96 -0.44 -14.85
N LEU A 192 16.70 -1.29 -14.13
CA LEU A 192 16.92 -1.10 -12.70
C LEU A 192 17.68 0.20 -12.38
N LEU A 193 18.77 0.47 -13.11
CA LEU A 193 19.56 1.69 -12.98
C LEU A 193 18.70 2.95 -13.20
N ASP A 194 17.94 3.00 -14.28
CA ASP A 194 17.21 4.19 -14.70
C ASP A 194 15.98 4.47 -13.82
N ASN A 195 15.32 3.42 -13.31
CA ASN A 195 14.00 3.54 -12.67
C ASN A 195 14.03 3.36 -11.15
N TRP A 196 15.00 2.64 -10.60
CA TRP A 196 15.00 2.21 -9.20
C TRP A 196 16.23 2.66 -8.40
N MET A 197 17.36 2.85 -9.07
CA MET A 197 18.61 3.26 -8.43
C MET A 197 18.84 4.77 -8.24
N PRO A 198 18.05 5.73 -8.78
CA PRO A 198 18.17 7.12 -8.32
C PRO A 198 18.04 7.18 -6.79
N GLU A 199 18.94 7.89 -6.11
CA GLU A 199 19.11 7.74 -4.65
C GLU A 199 17.82 7.95 -3.86
N ALA A 200 17.04 8.98 -4.20
CA ALA A 200 15.74 9.24 -3.58
C ALA A 200 14.75 8.07 -3.76
N MET A 201 14.73 7.45 -4.95
CA MET A 201 13.94 6.25 -5.22
C MET A 201 14.47 5.06 -4.41
N TRP A 202 15.78 4.83 -4.42
CA TRP A 202 16.42 3.73 -3.69
C TRP A 202 16.13 3.78 -2.19
N LYS A 203 16.18 4.97 -1.57
CA LYS A 203 15.83 5.16 -0.15
C LYS A 203 14.41 4.70 0.13
N SER A 204 13.46 4.92 -0.80
CA SER A 204 12.06 4.58 -0.57
C SER A 204 11.76 3.07 -0.51
N TRP A 205 12.60 2.19 -1.04
CA TRP A 205 12.31 0.74 -1.05
C TRP A 205 13.36 -0.14 -0.37
N SER A 206 14.53 0.41 -0.03
CA SER A 206 15.64 -0.32 0.56
C SER A 206 15.57 -0.39 2.09
N THR A 207 16.37 -1.28 2.67
CA THR A 207 16.60 -1.33 4.13
C THR A 207 17.15 -0.01 4.69
N HIS A 208 17.80 0.83 3.87
CA HIS A 208 18.21 2.17 4.31
C HIS A 208 17.03 3.04 4.74
N GLY A 209 16.02 3.21 3.88
CA GLY A 209 14.85 4.03 4.25
C GLY A 209 14.06 3.40 5.38
N ARG A 210 13.99 2.07 5.43
CA ARG A 210 13.38 1.35 6.56
C ARG A 210 14.09 1.64 7.89
N LYS A 211 15.43 1.64 7.90
CA LYS A 211 16.24 2.01 9.08
C LYS A 211 16.03 3.45 9.49
N GLN A 212 15.94 4.37 8.52
CA GLN A 212 15.63 5.77 8.78
C GLN A 212 14.25 5.92 9.44
N ALA A 213 13.23 5.23 8.91
CA ALA A 213 11.89 5.22 9.49
C ALA A 213 11.90 4.66 10.92
N ALA A 214 12.56 3.53 11.16
CA ALA A 214 12.66 2.91 12.48
C ALA A 214 13.29 3.86 13.51
N ALA A 215 14.39 4.53 13.13
CA ALA A 215 15.08 5.48 13.99
C ALA A 215 14.20 6.69 14.36
N VAL A 216 13.43 7.24 13.43
CA VAL A 216 12.55 8.40 13.70
C VAL A 216 11.29 7.99 14.46
N LEU A 217 10.76 6.79 14.22
CA LEU A 217 9.62 6.23 14.96
C LEU A 217 10.00 5.79 16.38
N GLY A 218 11.29 5.52 16.66
CA GLY A 218 11.73 4.97 17.93
C GLY A 218 11.32 3.51 18.14
N VAL A 219 11.27 2.72 17.06
CA VAL A 219 10.88 1.29 17.07
C VAL A 219 11.96 0.43 16.44
N GLU A 220 11.88 -0.88 16.64
CA GLU A 220 12.78 -1.83 15.99
C GLU A 220 12.53 -1.89 14.47
N LEU A 221 13.54 -2.31 13.71
CA LEU A 221 13.46 -2.37 12.25
C LEU A 221 12.29 -3.25 11.78
N GLU A 222 12.10 -4.38 12.45
CA GLU A 222 11.06 -5.38 12.22
C GLU A 222 9.65 -4.81 12.37
N ASP A 223 9.50 -3.78 13.20
CA ASP A 223 8.21 -3.15 13.47
C ASP A 223 7.76 -2.19 12.38
N VAL A 224 8.70 -1.68 11.58
CA VAL A 224 8.40 -0.89 10.37
C VAL A 224 7.94 -1.82 9.26
N LEU A 225 6.69 -1.64 8.83
CA LEU A 225 6.10 -2.42 7.77
C LEU A 225 6.73 -2.06 6.42
N MET A 226 6.99 -3.11 5.62
CA MET A 226 7.49 -3.03 4.25
C MET A 226 6.51 -3.64 3.24
N THR A 227 5.33 -4.07 3.67
CA THR A 227 4.26 -4.57 2.80
C THR A 227 2.91 -4.00 3.21
N THR A 228 1.97 -3.96 2.27
CA THR A 228 0.58 -3.53 2.49
C THR A 228 -0.35 -4.72 2.81
N ASN A 229 0.19 -5.83 3.34
CA ASN A 229 -0.55 -7.08 3.60
C ASN A 229 -1.83 -6.87 4.45
N HIS A 230 -1.79 -5.96 5.42
CA HIS A 230 -2.96 -5.63 6.24
C HIS A 230 -4.09 -5.02 5.39
N LEU A 231 -3.74 -4.13 4.46
CA LEU A 231 -4.68 -3.56 3.50
C LEU A 231 -5.17 -4.64 2.53
N GLU A 232 -4.29 -5.46 1.96
CA GLU A 232 -4.70 -6.55 1.05
C GLU A 232 -5.69 -7.52 1.70
N HIS A 233 -5.45 -7.88 2.97
CA HIS A 233 -6.35 -8.72 3.74
C HIS A 233 -7.72 -8.04 3.94
N PHE A 234 -7.72 -6.78 4.37
CA PHE A 234 -8.94 -5.98 4.53
C PHE A 234 -9.70 -5.86 3.21
N ASN A 235 -9.01 -5.58 2.12
CA ASN A 235 -9.56 -5.47 0.77
C ASN A 235 -10.21 -6.78 0.32
N GLY A 236 -9.57 -7.92 0.61
CA GLY A 236 -10.15 -9.23 0.36
C GLY A 236 -11.45 -9.48 1.13
N ILE A 237 -11.51 -9.06 2.39
CA ILE A 237 -12.74 -9.14 3.19
C ILE A 237 -13.82 -8.22 2.61
N LEU A 238 -13.49 -6.96 2.37
CA LEU A 238 -14.44 -5.96 1.87
C LEU A 238 -15.05 -6.39 0.54
N LYS A 239 -14.21 -6.85 -0.41
CA LYS A 239 -14.65 -7.33 -1.73
C LYS A 239 -15.56 -8.55 -1.63
N ARG A 240 -15.18 -9.56 -0.84
CA ARG A 240 -15.93 -10.82 -0.75
C ARG A 240 -17.21 -10.72 0.08
N LYS A 241 -17.14 -10.06 1.24
CA LYS A 241 -18.23 -10.10 2.23
C LYS A 241 -19.19 -8.93 2.14
N GLU A 242 -18.67 -7.72 1.96
CA GLU A 242 -19.50 -6.52 2.03
C GLU A 242 -20.00 -6.13 0.64
N ILE A 243 -19.06 -5.96 -0.31
CA ILE A 243 -19.38 -5.58 -1.69
C ILE A 243 -20.09 -6.71 -2.43
N GLY A 244 -19.59 -7.95 -2.32
CA GLY A 244 -20.21 -9.12 -2.94
C GLY A 244 -21.66 -9.31 -2.47
N ALA A 245 -21.90 -9.26 -1.16
CA ALA A 245 -23.25 -9.37 -0.60
C ALA A 245 -24.16 -8.23 -1.07
N TRP A 246 -23.64 -7.01 -1.16
CA TRP A 246 -24.38 -5.85 -1.64
C TRP A 246 -24.76 -5.98 -3.12
N LEU A 247 -23.82 -6.37 -4.00
CA LEU A 247 -24.10 -6.60 -5.43
C LEU A 247 -25.17 -7.69 -5.62
N HIS A 248 -25.11 -8.76 -4.82
CA HIS A 248 -26.16 -9.78 -4.82
C HIS A 248 -27.52 -9.23 -4.34
N SER A 249 -27.54 -8.30 -3.38
CA SER A 249 -28.78 -7.67 -2.88
C SER A 249 -29.38 -6.61 -3.82
N ILE A 250 -28.57 -5.94 -4.66
CA ILE A 250 -29.10 -5.00 -5.66
C ILE A 250 -29.77 -5.73 -6.81
N SER A 251 -29.31 -6.94 -7.17
CA SER A 251 -30.00 -7.75 -8.17
C SER A 251 -31.43 -8.13 -7.79
N THR A 252 -31.82 -7.94 -6.51
CA THR A 252 -33.16 -8.21 -6.01
C THR A 252 -33.95 -6.96 -5.61
N ASN A 253 -33.32 -5.78 -5.43
CA ASN A 253 -34.00 -4.51 -5.18
C ASN A 253 -33.18 -3.32 -5.68
N SER A 254 -33.51 -2.80 -6.85
CA SER A 254 -32.94 -1.57 -7.38
C SER A 254 -33.54 -0.35 -6.65
N LYS A 255 -32.74 0.30 -5.79
CA LYS A 255 -32.73 1.75 -5.43
C LYS A 255 -32.26 1.97 -3.97
N GLU A 256 -31.01 1.68 -3.65
CA GLU A 256 -30.37 2.27 -2.46
C GLU A 256 -28.93 2.67 -2.77
N VAL A 257 -28.75 3.92 -3.17
CA VAL A 257 -27.46 4.62 -3.10
C VAL A 257 -27.35 5.16 -1.68
N ILE A 258 -26.38 4.68 -0.91
CA ILE A 258 -26.13 5.18 0.44
C ILE A 258 -25.61 6.62 0.32
N GLY A 259 -26.47 7.59 0.62
CA GLY A 259 -26.11 9.00 0.78
C GLY A 259 -25.24 9.20 2.02
N ILE A 260 -24.06 9.76 1.82
CA ILE A 260 -23.23 10.37 2.87
C ILE A 260 -22.82 11.72 2.27
N GLY A 261 -23.50 12.79 2.70
CA GLY A 261 -23.42 14.09 2.03
C GLY A 261 -22.09 14.83 2.25
N TRP A 262 -21.75 15.71 1.31
CA TRP A 262 -21.48 17.14 1.51
C TRP A 262 -21.65 17.91 0.18
N GLU A 263 -21.77 19.22 0.34
CA GLU A 263 -22.26 20.26 -0.56
C GLU A 263 -21.53 20.36 -1.92
N GLN A 264 -22.32 20.67 -2.93
CA GLN A 264 -21.96 20.71 -4.33
C GLN A 264 -21.36 22.08 -4.65
N ASP A 265 -20.07 22.16 -5.00
CA ASP A 265 -19.61 23.24 -5.88
C ASP A 265 -18.37 22.88 -6.70
N SER A 266 -18.60 22.83 -8.01
CA SER A 266 -17.65 23.08 -9.11
C SER A 266 -16.59 22.05 -9.55
N VAL A 267 -16.71 20.74 -9.28
CA VAL A 267 -16.10 19.68 -10.13
C VAL A 267 -17.02 18.46 -10.17
N LYS A 268 -17.27 17.90 -11.37
CA LYS A 268 -18.18 16.75 -11.63
C LYS A 268 -17.63 15.41 -11.10
N GLN A 269 -17.32 15.30 -9.81
CA GLN A 269 -16.90 14.05 -9.17
C GLN A 269 -17.54 13.93 -7.79
N LEU A 270 -18.12 12.76 -7.51
CA LEU A 270 -18.67 12.44 -6.21
C LEU A 270 -17.51 12.07 -5.28
N VAL A 271 -17.33 12.84 -4.21
CA VAL A 271 -16.35 12.59 -3.15
C VAL A 271 -17.07 12.09 -1.92
N VAL A 272 -16.70 10.91 -1.40
CA VAL A 272 -17.21 10.40 -0.13
C VAL A 272 -16.05 10.06 0.80
N VAL A 273 -16.01 10.72 1.96
CA VAL A 273 -15.14 10.34 3.08
C VAL A 273 -15.99 9.55 4.08
N MET A 274 -15.81 8.23 4.13
CA MET A 274 -16.56 7.39 5.06
C MET A 274 -15.78 7.19 6.37
N SER A 275 -16.32 7.72 7.47
CA SER A 275 -15.95 7.30 8.82
C SER A 275 -16.81 6.09 9.22
N LEU A 276 -16.36 4.87 8.94
CA LEU A 276 -17.09 3.65 9.31
C LEU A 276 -17.18 3.51 10.85
N ARG A 277 -18.41 3.42 11.40
CA ARG A 277 -18.62 3.01 12.80
C ARG A 277 -18.33 1.51 12.95
N TRP A 278 -17.19 1.21 13.58
CA TRP A 278 -16.59 -0.12 13.79
C TRP A 278 -17.48 -1.14 14.56
N SER A 279 -18.54 -0.70 15.25
CA SER A 279 -19.32 -1.56 16.17
C SER A 279 -20.07 -2.74 15.51
N LYS A 280 -20.27 -2.74 14.19
CA LYS A 280 -20.92 -3.84 13.46
C LYS A 280 -19.95 -4.89 12.89
N LEU A 281 -18.70 -4.52 12.59
CA LEU A 281 -17.72 -5.45 12.00
C LEU A 281 -17.03 -6.35 13.05
N CYS A 282 -16.79 -5.84 14.26
CA CYS A 282 -16.20 -6.64 15.35
C CYS A 282 -17.16 -7.69 15.94
N LYS A 283 -18.48 -7.44 15.96
CA LYS A 283 -19.45 -8.37 16.56
C LYS A 283 -19.65 -9.69 15.80
N ARG A 284 -19.11 -9.82 14.59
CA ARG A 284 -19.15 -11.08 13.81
C ARG A 284 -17.92 -11.95 13.96
N ASN A 285 -16.89 -11.50 14.68
CA ASN A 285 -15.69 -12.30 14.98
C ASN A 285 -15.74 -13.01 16.33
N GLU A 286 -16.81 -12.83 17.11
CA GLU A 286 -17.15 -13.72 18.22
C GLU A 286 -18.13 -14.76 17.68
N GLY A 287 -17.65 -15.98 17.45
CA GLY A 287 -18.48 -17.09 17.01
C GLY A 287 -19.62 -17.38 18.01
N PRO A 288 -20.73 -17.99 17.57
CA PRO A 288 -21.83 -18.37 18.45
C PRO A 288 -21.39 -19.60 19.26
N GLY A 289 -20.71 -19.37 20.39
CA GLY A 289 -20.08 -20.45 21.15
C GLY A 289 -19.88 -20.15 22.63
N GLY A 290 -20.70 -19.29 23.23
CA GLY A 290 -20.73 -19.06 24.68
C GLY A 290 -22.03 -19.58 25.28
N ARG A 291 -22.18 -20.91 25.45
CA ARG A 291 -23.25 -21.45 26.29
C ARG A 291 -22.98 -21.05 27.74
N GLN A 292 -23.86 -20.20 28.28
CA GLN A 292 -24.09 -20.07 29.71
C GLN A 292 -24.29 -21.47 30.31
N ARG A 293 -23.40 -21.88 31.23
CA ARG A 293 -23.75 -22.89 32.23
C ARG A 293 -24.23 -22.13 33.46
N ARG A 294 -25.50 -22.36 33.79
CA ARG A 294 -26.17 -21.90 35.01
C ARG A 294 -25.58 -22.62 36.21
N ASP A 295 -25.36 -21.86 37.26
CA ASP A 295 -25.17 -22.34 38.62
C ASP A 295 -26.42 -23.07 39.10
N ALA A 296 -26.20 -24.24 39.71
CA ALA A 296 -27.11 -24.85 40.67
C ALA A 296 -26.35 -25.96 41.42
N ALA A 297 -25.94 -25.68 42.65
CA ALA A 297 -25.97 -26.66 43.75
C ALA A 297 -25.73 -25.93 45.08
N THR A 298 -26.83 -25.74 45.79
CA THR A 298 -26.95 -25.42 47.21
C THR A 298 -26.24 -26.44 48.11
N GLY A 299 -25.63 -25.97 49.20
CA GLY A 299 -25.77 -26.63 50.51
C GLY A 299 -24.52 -27.21 51.18
N SER A 300 -24.07 -26.50 52.22
CA SER A 300 -23.77 -27.01 53.57
C SER A 300 -22.62 -28.01 53.80
N LEU A 301 -21.65 -27.61 54.64
CA LEU A 301 -21.22 -28.22 55.93
C LEU A 301 -19.80 -27.69 56.24
N THR A 302 -19.64 -26.79 57.22
CA THR A 302 -19.09 -27.03 58.57
C THR A 302 -17.94 -28.04 58.69
N HIS A 303 -16.87 -27.52 59.31
CA HIS A 303 -15.59 -28.09 59.74
C HIS A 303 -14.50 -28.27 58.69
#